data_AF-A0A0B1SAL5-F1
#
_entry.id   AF-A0A0B1SAL5-F1
#
_cell.length_a   1.000
_cell.length_b   1.000
_cell.length_c   1.000
_cell.angle_alpha   90.00
_cell.angle_beta   90.00
_cell.angle_gamma   90.00
#
_symmetry.space_group_name_H-M   'P 1'
#
loop_
_entity.id
_entity.type
_entity.pdbx_description
1 polymer ?
#
loop_
_entity_poly.entity_id
_entity_poly.type
_entity_poly.pdbx_seq_one_letter_code
_entity_poly.pdbx_strand_id
1 'polypeptide(L)'
;MNLEICLNNCNKSQETAILLAGIKSWQDTCAHLEEVRAQFPCWRENGHELSQSCRAQTINLKESMHLFAKNQSQLNIQNICSDYDKFSTCFTQEHGKLCGYRSEVITGRMFHNNREAMFNMLKIRWATLPSQCGYSQLRRDTYSSEKYAYFRSSPFTAPSLALFLLLFITSLS
;
A
#
# COMPACT_ATOMS: atom_id res chain seq x y z
N MET A 1 16.92 -4.48 -15.04
CA MET A 1 15.84 -4.58 -16.05
C MET A 1 14.56 -4.05 -15.40
N ASN A 2 13.97 -2.98 -15.93
CA ASN A 2 12.77 -2.38 -15.35
C ASN A 2 11.51 -3.13 -15.85
N LEU A 3 10.83 -3.84 -14.96
CA LEU A 3 9.64 -4.64 -15.28
C LEU A 3 8.55 -3.79 -15.95
N GLU A 4 8.37 -2.55 -15.51
CA GLU A 4 7.37 -1.64 -16.07
C GLU A 4 7.67 -1.30 -17.53
N ILE A 5 8.95 -1.05 -17.86
CA ILE A 5 9.38 -0.82 -19.24
C ILE A 5 9.16 -2.06 -20.10
N CYS A 6 9.45 -3.25 -19.56
CA CYS A 6 9.21 -4.51 -20.27
C CYS A 6 7.71 -4.70 -20.56
N LEU A 7 6.87 -4.53 -19.56
CA LEU A 7 5.41 -4.69 -19.65
C LEU A 7 4.75 -3.63 -20.54
N ASN A 8 5.28 -2.40 -20.56
CA ASN A 8 4.77 -1.33 -21.42
C ASN A 8 5.07 -1.55 -22.91
N ASN A 9 6.03 -2.43 -23.24
CA ASN A 9 6.28 -2.85 -24.62
C ASN A 9 5.34 -3.98 -25.08
N CYS A 10 4.58 -4.59 -24.17
CA CYS A 10 3.54 -5.55 -24.50
C CYS A 10 2.24 -4.84 -24.92
N ASN A 11 1.36 -5.55 -25.63
CA ASN A 11 0.01 -5.06 -25.87
C ASN A 11 -0.71 -4.79 -24.55
N LYS A 12 -1.49 -3.71 -24.50
CA LYS A 12 -2.32 -3.40 -23.33
C LYS A 12 -3.32 -4.52 -23.11
N SER A 13 -3.26 -5.14 -21.95
CA SER A 13 -4.16 -6.22 -21.55
C SER A 13 -4.49 -6.12 -20.06
N GLN A 14 -5.51 -6.87 -19.62
CA GLN A 14 -5.85 -6.93 -18.20
C GLN A 14 -4.74 -7.59 -17.39
N GLU A 15 -4.06 -8.59 -17.95
CA GLU A 15 -2.92 -9.28 -17.35
C GLU A 15 -1.77 -8.31 -17.09
N THR A 16 -1.43 -7.45 -18.06
CA THR A 16 -0.41 -6.40 -17.87
C THR A 16 -0.78 -5.46 -16.72
N ALA A 17 -2.04 -5.04 -16.63
CA ALA A 17 -2.51 -4.18 -15.54
C ALA A 17 -2.47 -4.89 -14.17
N ILE A 18 -2.77 -6.18 -14.12
CA ILE A 18 -2.67 -6.99 -12.89
C ILE A 18 -1.22 -7.12 -12.43
N LEU A 19 -0.29 -7.41 -13.34
CA LEU A 19 1.13 -7.53 -13.03
C LEU A 19 1.70 -6.20 -12.52
N LEU A 20 1.36 -5.09 -13.15
CA LEU A 20 1.76 -3.74 -12.72
C LEU A 20 1.15 -3.38 -11.35
N ALA A 21 -0.12 -3.68 -11.11
CA ALA A 21 -0.73 -3.44 -9.81
C ALA A 21 -0.10 -4.33 -8.71
N GLY A 22 0.20 -5.59 -9.02
CA GLY A 22 0.78 -6.55 -8.08
C GLY A 22 2.21 -6.21 -7.65
N ILE A 23 3.04 -5.68 -8.55
CA ILE A 23 4.43 -5.30 -8.21
C ILE A 23 4.50 -4.00 -7.39
N LYS A 24 3.46 -3.16 -7.43
CA LYS A 24 3.43 -1.85 -6.75
C LYS A 24 3.68 -1.93 -5.26
N SER A 25 3.21 -2.99 -4.60
CA SER A 25 3.44 -3.25 -3.17
C SER A 25 4.93 -3.43 -2.85
N TRP A 26 5.65 -4.16 -3.71
CA TRP A 26 7.09 -4.37 -3.59
C TRP A 26 7.89 -3.11 -3.94
N GLN A 27 7.47 -2.38 -4.98
CA GLN A 27 8.08 -1.11 -5.34
C GLN A 27 7.95 -0.08 -4.20
N ASP A 28 6.77 0.04 -3.59
CA ASP A 28 6.54 0.93 -2.44
C ASP A 28 7.41 0.53 -1.24
N THR A 29 7.48 -0.77 -0.94
CA THR A 29 8.32 -1.30 0.14
C THR A 29 9.80 -0.99 -0.11
N CYS A 30 10.29 -1.20 -1.35
CA CYS A 30 11.67 -0.89 -1.72
C CYS A 30 11.98 0.61 -1.65
N ALA A 31 11.04 1.46 -2.07
CA ALA A 31 11.20 2.92 -2.02
C ALA A 31 11.26 3.46 -0.58
N HIS A 32 10.62 2.76 0.37
CA HIS A 32 10.56 3.11 1.79
C HIS A 32 11.28 2.07 2.68
N LEU A 33 12.31 1.40 2.16
CA LEU A 33 12.93 0.24 2.81
C LEU A 33 13.43 0.55 4.22
N GLU A 34 13.99 1.74 4.45
CA GLU A 34 14.48 2.15 5.77
C GLU A 34 13.34 2.32 6.78
N GLU A 35 12.19 2.85 6.35
CA GLU A 35 11.00 2.96 7.22
C GLU A 35 10.46 1.57 7.59
N VAL A 36 10.44 0.65 6.62
CA VAL A 36 9.99 -0.73 6.82
C VAL A 36 10.95 -1.48 7.75
N ARG A 37 12.27 -1.36 7.53
CA ARG A 37 13.30 -1.97 8.38
C ARG A 37 13.20 -1.51 9.83
N ALA A 38 12.90 -0.23 10.06
CA ALA A 38 12.72 0.31 11.40
C ALA A 38 11.53 -0.34 12.15
N GLN A 39 10.55 -0.92 11.45
CA GLN A 39 9.44 -1.63 12.09
C GLN A 39 9.75 -3.08 12.46
N PHE A 40 10.76 -3.71 11.82
CA PHE A 40 11.05 -5.13 12.01
C PHE A 40 11.26 -5.57 13.46
N PRO A 41 11.98 -4.81 14.33
CA PRO A 41 12.12 -5.20 15.74
C PRO A 41 10.77 -5.32 16.44
N CYS A 42 9.88 -4.33 16.28
CA CYS A 42 8.56 -4.34 16.90
C CYS A 42 7.67 -5.45 16.33
N TRP A 43 7.64 -5.63 15.01
CA TRP A 43 6.88 -6.71 14.38
C TRP A 43 7.33 -8.09 14.84
N ARG A 44 8.65 -8.28 15.02
CA ARG A 44 9.21 -9.53 15.53
C ARG A 44 8.79 -9.77 16.98
N GLU A 45 8.87 -8.76 17.84
CA GLU A 45 8.49 -8.86 19.26
C GLU A 45 6.99 -9.15 19.43
N ASN A 46 6.14 -8.57 18.58
CA ASN A 46 4.68 -8.71 18.66
C ASN A 46 4.11 -9.75 17.68
N GLY A 47 4.96 -10.54 17.00
CA GLY A 47 4.54 -11.40 15.89
C GLY A 47 3.43 -12.40 16.26
N HIS A 48 3.46 -12.93 17.49
CA HIS A 48 2.40 -13.82 17.97
C HIS A 48 1.07 -13.08 18.09
N GLU A 49 1.03 -11.93 18.76
CA GLU A 49 -0.18 -11.14 18.95
C GLU A 49 -0.74 -10.66 17.61
N LEU A 50 0.12 -10.10 16.75
CA LEU A 50 -0.25 -9.69 15.39
C LEU A 50 -0.86 -10.84 14.56
N SER A 51 -0.37 -12.08 14.74
CA SER A 51 -0.92 -13.26 14.06
C SER A 51 -2.28 -13.71 14.60
N GLN A 52 -2.56 -13.47 15.89
CA GLN A 52 -3.78 -13.94 16.54
C GLN A 52 -4.91 -12.91 16.53
N SER A 53 -4.61 -11.61 16.66
CA SER A 53 -5.62 -10.55 16.78
C SER A 53 -6.64 -10.56 15.64
N CYS A 54 -6.21 -10.88 14.43
CA CYS A 54 -7.07 -10.91 13.22
C CYS A 54 -7.31 -12.32 12.67
N ARG A 55 -7.21 -13.36 13.53
CA ARG A 55 -7.33 -14.77 13.11
C ARG A 55 -8.68 -15.09 12.49
N ALA A 56 -9.78 -14.59 13.06
CA ALA A 56 -11.11 -14.84 12.54
C ALA A 56 -11.28 -14.26 11.12
N GLN A 57 -10.83 -13.02 10.91
CA GLN A 57 -10.88 -12.34 9.62
C GLN A 57 -9.98 -13.04 8.59
N THR A 58 -8.79 -13.50 9.00
CA THR A 58 -7.89 -14.31 8.16
C THR A 58 -8.57 -15.61 7.70
N ILE A 59 -9.22 -16.33 8.62
CA ILE A 59 -9.92 -17.59 8.29
C ILE A 59 -11.09 -17.33 7.34
N ASN A 60 -11.90 -16.31 7.60
CA ASN A 60 -13.05 -15.98 6.74
C ASN A 60 -12.60 -15.61 5.32
N LEU A 61 -11.59 -14.75 5.18
CA LEU A 61 -11.06 -14.38 3.87
C LEU A 61 -10.51 -15.61 3.12
N LYS A 62 -9.77 -16.48 3.81
CA LYS A 62 -9.25 -17.72 3.24
C LYS A 62 -10.38 -18.63 2.75
N GLU A 63 -11.45 -18.80 3.53
CA GLU A 63 -12.58 -19.63 3.14
C GLU A 63 -13.34 -19.01 1.96
N SER A 64 -13.57 -17.70 1.96
CA SER A 64 -14.19 -16.98 0.84
C SER A 64 -13.39 -17.13 -0.46
N MET A 65 -12.06 -17.07 -0.40
CA MET A 65 -11.19 -17.34 -1.54
C MET A 65 -11.28 -18.80 -2.02
N HIS A 66 -11.35 -19.75 -1.09
CA HIS A 66 -11.49 -21.18 -1.41
C HIS A 66 -12.83 -21.51 -2.07
N LEU A 67 -13.93 -20.96 -1.53
CA LEU A 67 -15.27 -21.11 -2.09
C LEU A 67 -15.37 -20.48 -3.47
N PHE A 68 -14.74 -19.32 -3.68
CA PHE A 68 -14.63 -18.69 -4.98
C PHE A 68 -13.89 -19.55 -6.01
N ALA A 69 -12.78 -20.19 -5.63
CA ALA A 69 -12.01 -21.06 -6.51
C ALA A 69 -12.86 -22.25 -7.01
N LYS A 70 -13.81 -22.74 -6.20
CA LYS A 70 -14.75 -23.81 -6.57
C LYS A 70 -15.96 -23.30 -7.34
N ASN A 71 -16.50 -22.15 -6.92
CA ASN A 71 -17.73 -21.58 -7.44
C ASN A 71 -17.56 -20.07 -7.58
N GLN A 72 -17.47 -19.59 -8.81
CA GLN A 72 -17.21 -18.18 -9.10
C GLN A 72 -18.51 -17.33 -9.13
N SER A 73 -19.39 -17.55 -8.15
CA SER A 73 -20.65 -16.84 -8.03
C SER A 73 -20.47 -15.37 -7.60
N GLN A 74 -21.45 -14.52 -7.92
CA GLN A 74 -21.47 -13.14 -7.47
C GLN A 74 -21.42 -13.00 -5.94
N LEU A 75 -22.10 -13.90 -5.21
CA LEU A 75 -22.08 -13.94 -3.74
C LEU A 75 -20.66 -14.18 -3.22
N ASN A 76 -19.91 -15.11 -3.82
CA ASN A 76 -18.54 -15.40 -3.38
C ASN A 76 -17.60 -14.21 -3.60
N ILE A 77 -17.80 -13.42 -4.65
CA ILE A 77 -17.05 -12.17 -4.88
C ILE A 77 -17.40 -11.11 -3.83
N GLN A 78 -18.69 -10.95 -3.52
CA GLN A 78 -19.12 -10.04 -2.46
C GLN A 78 -18.48 -10.40 -1.12
N ASN A 79 -18.42 -11.70 -0.80
CA ASN A 79 -17.78 -12.21 0.40
C ASN A 79 -16.27 -11.93 0.40
N ILE A 80 -15.54 -12.22 -0.70
CA ILE A 80 -14.12 -11.88 -0.80
C ILE A 80 -13.89 -10.40 -0.55
N CYS A 81 -14.65 -9.53 -1.19
CA CYS A 81 -14.46 -8.09 -1.05
C CYS A 81 -14.74 -7.59 0.37
N SER A 82 -15.81 -8.08 1.00
CA SER A 82 -16.16 -7.76 2.39
C SER A 82 -15.13 -8.29 3.40
N ASP A 83 -14.72 -9.55 3.25
CA ASP A 83 -13.78 -10.19 4.17
C ASP A 83 -12.37 -9.63 4.03
N TYR A 84 -11.98 -9.22 2.82
CA TYR A 84 -10.72 -8.52 2.59
C TYR A 84 -10.69 -7.18 3.33
N ASP A 85 -11.79 -6.43 3.28
CA ASP A 85 -11.89 -5.13 3.93
C ASP A 85 -11.82 -5.25 5.46
N LYS A 86 -12.53 -6.24 6.03
CA LYS A 86 -12.45 -6.56 7.46
C LYS A 86 -11.05 -7.00 7.88
N PHE A 87 -10.42 -7.87 7.08
CA PHE A 87 -9.08 -8.38 7.34
C PHE A 87 -8.04 -7.27 7.30
N SER A 88 -7.99 -6.50 6.21
CA SER A 88 -7.02 -5.40 6.04
C SER A 88 -7.21 -4.31 7.10
N THR A 89 -8.45 -3.96 7.45
CA THR A 89 -8.75 -2.99 8.52
C THR A 89 -8.23 -3.48 9.87
N CYS A 90 -8.58 -4.71 10.27
CA CYS A 90 -8.09 -5.30 11.52
C CYS A 90 -6.57 -5.32 11.56
N PHE A 91 -5.94 -5.83 10.51
CA PHE A 91 -4.49 -6.02 10.48
C PHE A 91 -3.75 -4.68 10.56
N THR A 92 -4.22 -3.67 9.82
CA THR A 92 -3.65 -2.32 9.82
C THR A 92 -3.78 -1.66 11.21
N GLN A 93 -4.95 -1.78 11.84
CA GLN A 93 -5.21 -1.21 13.17
C GLN A 93 -4.36 -1.87 14.26
N GLU A 94 -4.23 -3.20 14.25
CA GLU A 94 -3.42 -3.92 15.23
C GLU A 94 -1.93 -3.59 15.07
N HIS A 95 -1.46 -3.41 13.83
CA HIS A 95 -0.11 -2.91 13.56
C HIS A 95 0.10 -1.50 14.10
N GLY A 96 -0.89 -0.62 13.97
CA GLY A 96 -0.88 0.72 14.55
C GLY A 96 -0.89 0.72 16.08
N LYS A 97 -1.70 -0.14 16.68
CA LYS A 97 -1.84 -0.29 18.13
C LYS A 97 -0.55 -0.79 18.79
N LEU A 98 0.07 -1.82 18.22
CA LEU A 98 1.24 -2.48 18.83
C LEU A 98 2.56 -1.82 18.45
N CYS A 99 2.67 -1.31 17.22
CA CYS A 99 3.93 -0.78 16.68
C CYS A 99 3.86 0.69 16.23
N GLY A 100 2.75 1.37 16.53
CA GLY A 100 2.59 2.79 16.31
C GLY A 100 2.16 3.17 14.89
N TYR A 101 1.86 4.46 14.71
CA TYR A 101 1.29 5.03 13.48
C TYR A 101 2.10 4.73 12.20
N ARG A 102 3.44 4.65 12.29
CA ARG A 102 4.27 4.32 11.12
C ARG A 102 3.99 2.90 10.61
N SER A 103 3.82 1.94 11.52
CA SER A 103 3.43 0.56 11.21
C SER A 103 2.04 0.48 10.57
N GLU A 104 1.08 1.27 11.08
CA GLU A 104 -0.25 1.43 10.47
C GLU A 104 -0.16 1.93 9.03
N VAL A 105 0.66 2.96 8.79
CA VAL A 105 0.82 3.55 7.46
C VAL A 105 1.44 2.57 6.47
N ILE A 106 2.51 1.88 6.87
CA ILE A 106 3.20 0.91 6.01
C ILE A 106 2.26 -0.23 5.62
N THR A 107 1.58 -0.83 6.61
CA THR A 107 0.65 -1.94 6.37
C THR A 107 -0.59 -1.51 5.58
N GLY A 108 -1.12 -0.32 5.85
CA GLY A 108 -2.21 0.28 5.10
C GLY A 108 -1.89 0.46 3.62
N ARG A 109 -0.69 0.98 3.28
CA ARG A 109 -0.23 1.07 1.88
C ARG A 109 -0.12 -0.30 1.22
N MET A 110 0.43 -1.28 1.93
CA MET A 110 0.58 -2.65 1.44
C MET A 110 -0.78 -3.28 1.06
N PHE A 111 -1.78 -3.18 1.94
CA PHE A 111 -3.13 -3.69 1.64
C PHE A 111 -3.84 -2.90 0.55
N HIS A 112 -3.65 -1.58 0.49
CA HIS A 112 -4.22 -0.78 -0.58
C HIS A 112 -3.74 -1.26 -1.97
N ASN A 113 -2.43 -1.44 -2.14
CA ASN A 113 -1.83 -1.93 -3.38
C ASN A 113 -2.26 -3.38 -3.69
N ASN A 114 -2.27 -4.26 -2.69
CA ASN A 114 -2.68 -5.65 -2.86
C ASN A 114 -4.17 -5.77 -3.26
N ARG A 115 -5.04 -4.91 -2.72
CA ARG A 115 -6.47 -4.84 -3.07
C ARG A 115 -6.66 -4.50 -4.54
N GLU A 116 -5.92 -3.52 -5.04
CA GLU A 116 -5.97 -3.11 -6.45
C GLU A 116 -5.63 -4.28 -7.37
N ALA A 117 -4.54 -4.99 -7.09
CA ALA A 117 -4.14 -6.18 -7.85
C ALA A 117 -5.19 -7.29 -7.78
N MET A 118 -5.67 -7.61 -6.58
CA MET A 118 -6.67 -8.66 -6.37
C MET A 118 -7.97 -8.38 -7.09
N PHE A 119 -8.44 -7.14 -7.07
CA PHE A 119 -9.70 -6.77 -7.70
C PHE A 119 -9.57 -6.68 -9.22
N ASN A 120 -8.40 -6.32 -9.74
CA ASN A 120 -8.13 -6.44 -11.17
C ASN A 120 -8.14 -7.90 -11.64
N MET A 121 -7.66 -8.86 -10.82
CA MET A 121 -7.80 -10.29 -11.14
C MET A 121 -9.26 -10.74 -11.24
N LEU A 122 -10.12 -10.26 -10.35
CA LEU A 122 -11.56 -10.57 -10.42
C LEU A 122 -12.18 -10.00 -11.72
N LYS A 123 -11.72 -8.84 -12.19
CA LYS A 123 -12.24 -8.22 -13.42
C LYS A 123 -11.96 -9.00 -14.72
N ILE A 124 -11.10 -10.01 -14.69
CA ILE A 124 -10.89 -10.92 -15.84
C ILE A 124 -12.22 -11.61 -16.23
N ARG A 125 -13.03 -11.96 -15.24
CA ARG A 125 -14.32 -12.65 -15.44
C ARG A 125 -15.53 -11.75 -15.23
N TRP A 126 -15.42 -10.69 -14.44
CA TRP A 126 -16.52 -9.76 -14.14
C TRP A 126 -16.21 -8.34 -14.56
N ALA A 127 -16.81 -7.90 -15.66
CA ALA A 127 -16.67 -6.53 -16.16
C ALA A 127 -17.00 -5.46 -15.10
N THR A 128 -17.98 -5.75 -14.23
CA THR A 128 -18.37 -4.89 -13.11
C THR A 128 -18.31 -5.69 -11.80
N LEU A 129 -17.57 -5.16 -10.82
CA LEU A 129 -17.52 -5.75 -9.49
C LEU A 129 -18.71 -5.29 -8.62
N PRO A 130 -19.17 -6.11 -7.66
CA PRO A 130 -20.17 -5.72 -6.69
C PRO A 130 -19.79 -4.47 -5.88
N SER A 131 -20.78 -3.79 -5.30
CA SER A 131 -20.58 -2.57 -4.51
C SER A 131 -19.71 -2.78 -3.27
N GLN A 132 -19.65 -4.00 -2.73
CA GLN A 132 -18.77 -4.41 -1.63
C GLN A 132 -17.28 -4.33 -2.02
N CYS A 133 -16.97 -4.43 -3.32
CA CYS A 133 -15.63 -4.20 -3.86
C CYS A 133 -15.37 -2.71 -4.13
N GLY A 134 -16.36 -1.86 -3.89
CA GLY A 134 -16.22 -0.41 -3.85
C GLY A 134 -15.28 0.03 -2.73
N TYR A 135 -14.72 1.21 -2.86
CA TYR A 135 -13.80 1.76 -1.87
C TYR A 135 -14.52 1.96 -0.53
N SER A 136 -14.13 1.21 0.49
CA SER A 136 -14.37 1.56 1.88
C SER A 136 -13.45 2.72 2.27
N GLN A 137 -13.83 3.48 3.29
CA GLN A 137 -13.11 4.65 3.80
C GLN A 137 -11.78 4.33 4.51
N LEU A 138 -11.06 3.26 4.14
CA LEU A 138 -9.62 3.19 4.41
C LEU A 138 -9.02 4.45 3.78
N ARG A 139 -8.69 5.45 4.63
CA ARG A 139 -8.39 6.83 4.23
C ARG A 139 -7.44 6.84 3.04
N ARG A 140 -8.00 6.98 1.83
CA ARG A 140 -7.24 7.11 0.58
C ARG A 140 -6.20 8.22 0.70
N ASP A 141 -6.53 9.26 1.47
CA ASP A 141 -5.68 10.41 1.74
C ASP A 141 -4.46 10.10 2.64
N THR A 142 -4.51 9.02 3.44
CA THR A 142 -3.43 8.64 4.36
C THR A 142 -2.41 7.71 3.69
N TYR A 143 -2.84 6.91 2.71
CA TYR A 143 -2.03 5.82 2.14
C TYR A 143 -1.72 5.98 0.64
N SER A 144 -2.19 7.05 -0.01
CA SER A 144 -1.75 7.40 -1.37
C SER A 144 -0.27 7.83 -1.37
N SER A 145 0.55 7.13 -2.13
CA SER A 145 1.98 7.44 -2.35
C SER A 145 2.19 8.77 -3.09
N GLU A 146 1.19 9.25 -3.83
CA GLU A 146 1.27 10.47 -4.65
C GLU A 146 1.48 11.73 -3.79
N LYS A 147 0.95 11.76 -2.56
CA LYS A 147 1.15 12.89 -1.64
C LYS A 147 2.57 12.95 -1.06
N TYR A 148 3.18 11.80 -0.75
CA TYR A 148 4.53 11.77 -0.17
C TYR A 148 5.60 12.14 -1.21
N ALA A 149 5.42 11.76 -2.48
CA ALA A 149 6.30 12.20 -3.57
C ALA A 149 6.27 13.73 -3.75
N TYR A 150 5.11 14.36 -3.58
CA TYR A 150 4.95 15.82 -3.65
C TYR A 150 5.65 16.56 -2.50
N PHE A 151 5.67 16.00 -1.28
CA PHE A 151 6.41 16.61 -0.16
C PHE A 151 7.93 16.47 -0.28
N ARG A 152 8.42 15.46 -1.01
CA ARG A 152 9.86 15.24 -1.23
C ARG A 152 10.42 16.07 -2.39
N SER A 153 9.58 16.58 -3.30
CA SER A 153 9.99 17.39 -4.45
C SER A 153 10.04 18.89 -4.19
N SER A 154 9.86 19.36 -2.95
CA SER A 154 10.20 20.75 -2.61
C SER A 154 11.71 20.89 -2.49
N PRO A 155 12.40 21.61 -3.40
CA PRO A 155 13.77 21.99 -3.14
C PRO A 155 13.69 22.97 -1.97
N PHE A 156 14.27 22.58 -0.83
CA PHE A 156 14.68 23.56 0.17
C PHE A 156 15.65 24.50 -0.55
N THR A 157 15.14 25.63 -1.05
CA THR A 157 15.96 26.76 -1.43
C THR A 157 16.56 27.28 -0.13
N ALA A 158 17.72 26.75 0.23
CA ALA A 158 18.57 27.35 1.25
C ALA A 158 18.80 28.82 0.81
N PRO A 159 18.36 29.83 1.58
CA PRO A 159 18.73 31.18 1.26
C PRO A 159 20.24 31.28 1.46
N SER A 160 20.89 31.64 0.36
CA SER A 160 22.31 31.77 0.19
C SER A 160 23.00 32.46 1.38
N LEU A 161 23.83 31.71 2.10
CA LEU A 161 24.83 32.23 3.04
C LEU A 161 25.86 33.16 2.35
N ALA A 162 25.80 33.33 1.03
CA ALA A 162 26.68 34.22 0.29
C ALA A 162 26.40 35.72 0.50
N LEU A 163 25.24 36.11 1.03
CA LEU A 163 24.96 37.54 1.29
C LEU A 163 25.66 38.09 2.56
N PHE A 164 26.03 37.22 3.51
CA PHE A 164 26.71 37.67 4.73
C PHE A 164 28.20 37.93 4.54
N LEU A 165 28.85 37.32 3.55
CA LEU A 165 30.28 37.55 3.30
C LEU A 165 30.56 38.83 2.49
N LEU A 166 29.58 39.34 1.73
CA LEU A 166 29.74 40.59 0.96
C LEU A 166 29.55 41.86 1.81
N LEU A 167 28.88 41.76 2.96
CA LEU A 167 28.70 42.89 3.88
C LEU A 167 29.92 43.11 4.81
N PHE A 168 30.73 42.09 5.06
CA PHE A 168 31.93 42.24 5.90
C PHE A 168 33.17 42.74 5.15
N ILE A 169 33.21 42.62 3.83
CA ILE A 169 34.36 43.08 3.01
C ILE A 169 34.23 44.59 2.72
N THR A 170 33.01 45.13 2.65
CA THR A 170 32.78 46.57 2.36
C THR A 170 32.83 47.47 3.60
N SER A 171 32.91 46.91 4.81
CA SER A 171 33.09 47.66 6.06
C SER A 171 34.54 47.72 6.55
N LEU A 172 35.49 47.11 5.83
CA LEU A 172 36.94 47.26 6.02
C LEU A 172 37.56 47.80 4.71
N SER A 173 37.28 49.06 4.40
CA SER A 173 38.01 49.85 3.40
C SER A 173 37.97 51.32 3.79
#